data_AF-S2EWS2-F1
#
_entry.id   AF-S2EWS2-F1
#
_cell.length_a   1.000
_cell.length_b   1.000
_cell.length_c   1.000
_cell.angle_alpha   90.00
_cell.angle_beta   90.00
_cell.angle_gamma   90.00
#
_symmetry.space_group_name_H-M   'P 1'
#
loop_
_entity.id
_entity.type
_entity.pdbx_description
1 polymer ?
#
loop_
_entity_poly.entity_id
_entity_poly.type
_entity_poly.pdbx_seq_one_letter_code
_entity_poly.pdbx_strand_id
1 'polypeptide(L)'
;MISKAPSEYVKTVPQHIRAARLLESIREVKKGDKISYVKIINKPGVKPLEMAKKEEIDSKKYMEFMESTLDQITSSMDLDFQTMLGKPKQTGLDEFFWN
;
A
#
# COMPACT_ATOMS: atom_id res chain seq x y z
N MET A 1 14.43 -0.30 -4.12
CA MET A 1 15.85 -0.68 -4.27
C MET A 1 16.29 -1.31 -2.95
N ILE A 2 17.10 -2.36 -3.01
CA ILE A 2 17.58 -3.05 -1.81
C ILE A 2 18.96 -2.52 -1.41
N SER A 3 19.09 -2.06 -0.16
CA SER A 3 20.33 -1.45 0.35
C SER A 3 21.30 -2.45 1.00
N LYS A 4 20.81 -3.63 1.42
CA LYS A 4 21.55 -4.72 2.09
C LYS A 4 20.98 -6.07 1.66
N ALA A 5 21.67 -7.19 1.84
CA ALA A 5 21.10 -8.48 1.43
C ALA A 5 19.78 -8.78 2.19
N PRO A 6 18.78 -9.44 1.57
CA PRO A 6 17.50 -9.72 2.21
C PRO A 6 17.60 -10.50 3.54
N SER A 7 18.66 -11.30 3.70
CA SER A 7 19.00 -12.03 4.92
C SER A 7 19.41 -11.12 6.10
N GLU A 8 19.94 -9.94 5.83
CA GLU A 8 20.42 -9.00 6.87
C GLU A 8 19.27 -8.28 7.61
N TYR A 9 18.03 -8.37 7.11
CA TYR A 9 16.86 -7.72 7.72
C TYR A 9 16.19 -8.63 8.76
N VAL A 10 16.69 -8.63 10.01
CA VAL A 10 16.21 -9.54 11.05
C VAL A 10 15.11 -8.97 11.97
N LYS A 11 15.05 -7.65 12.18
CA LYS A 11 14.10 -7.02 13.12
C LYS A 11 12.80 -6.58 12.44
N THR A 12 12.91 -5.60 11.54
CA THR A 12 11.79 -5.10 10.75
C THR A 12 12.09 -5.43 9.31
N VAL A 13 11.18 -6.14 8.65
CA VAL A 13 11.35 -6.56 7.25
C VAL A 13 10.44 -5.69 6.37
N PRO A 14 11.00 -4.69 5.66
CA PRO A 14 10.23 -3.85 4.76
C PRO A 14 9.56 -4.68 3.65
N GLN A 15 8.50 -4.11 3.06
CA GLN A 15 7.72 -4.77 2.01
C GLN A 15 8.57 -5.24 0.82
N HIS A 16 9.45 -4.38 0.32
CA HIS A 16 10.36 -4.72 -0.79
C HIS A 16 11.37 -5.83 -0.42
N ILE A 17 11.74 -5.96 0.86
CA ILE A 17 12.60 -7.06 1.34
C ILE A 17 11.81 -8.36 1.45
N ARG A 18 10.55 -8.31 1.90
CA ARG A 18 9.67 -9.50 1.93
C ARG A 18 9.47 -10.06 0.53
N ALA A 19 9.25 -9.19 -0.46
CA ALA A 19 9.15 -9.59 -1.86
C ALA A 19 10.48 -10.17 -2.39
N ALA A 20 11.62 -9.59 -2.01
CA ALA A 20 12.92 -10.11 -2.42
C ALA A 20 13.24 -11.50 -1.86
N ARG A 21 12.87 -11.77 -0.60
CA ARG A 21 13.01 -13.13 -0.02
C ARG A 21 12.23 -14.18 -0.78
N LEU A 22 11.05 -13.82 -1.31
CA LEU A 22 10.30 -14.72 -2.19
C LEU A 22 11.02 -14.88 -3.53
N LEU A 23 11.57 -13.79 -4.07
CA LEU A 23 12.31 -13.79 -5.34
C LEU A 23 13.61 -14.60 -5.27
N GLU A 24 14.26 -14.72 -4.10
CA GLU A 24 15.45 -15.54 -3.89
C GLU A 24 15.25 -17.03 -4.24
N SER A 25 14.01 -17.52 -4.20
CA SER A 25 13.68 -18.90 -4.62
C SER A 25 13.75 -19.13 -6.13
N ILE A 26 13.70 -18.06 -6.92
CA ILE A 26 13.70 -18.12 -8.39
C ILE A 26 14.93 -17.45 -9.01
N ARG A 27 15.61 -16.56 -8.28
CA ARG A 27 16.77 -15.79 -8.76
C ARG A 27 17.62 -15.26 -7.61
N GLU A 28 18.94 -15.17 -7.80
CA GLU A 28 19.85 -14.46 -6.89
C GLU A 28 19.54 -12.94 -6.85
N VAL A 29 19.30 -12.40 -5.65
CA VAL A 29 19.05 -10.96 -5.41
C VAL A 29 20.27 -10.30 -4.79
N LYS A 30 20.80 -9.26 -5.43
CA LYS A 30 22.00 -8.54 -4.98
C LYS A 30 21.67 -7.16 -4.43
N LYS A 31 22.60 -6.62 -3.64
CA LYS A 31 22.54 -5.22 -3.19
C LYS A 31 22.53 -4.29 -4.41
N GLY A 32 21.65 -3.31 -4.39
CA GLY A 32 21.44 -2.38 -5.50
C GLY A 32 20.30 -2.78 -6.44
N ASP A 33 19.79 -4.02 -6.35
CA ASP A 33 18.70 -4.46 -7.22
C ASP A 33 17.39 -3.72 -6.96
N LYS A 34 16.65 -3.48 -8.04
CA LYS A 34 15.30 -2.93 -8.00
C LYS A 34 14.30 -4.09 -7.96
N ILE A 35 13.57 -4.17 -6.85
CA ILE A 35 12.53 -5.18 -6.64
C ILE A 35 11.17 -4.56 -6.92
N SER A 36 10.50 -5.11 -7.93
CA SER A 36 9.12 -4.79 -8.28
C SER A 36 8.19 -5.76 -7.56
N TYR A 37 7.18 -5.24 -6.87
CA TYR A 37 6.24 -6.05 -6.11
C TYR A 37 4.84 -5.47 -6.15
N VAL A 38 3.84 -6.32 -5.89
CA VAL A 38 2.45 -5.94 -5.75
C VAL A 38 1.91 -6.32 -4.37
N LYS A 39 0.90 -5.57 -3.89
CA LYS A 39 0.13 -5.92 -2.70
C LYS A 39 -0.80 -7.08 -3.02
N ILE A 40 -0.78 -8.08 -2.16
CA ILE A 40 -1.67 -9.25 -2.27
C ILE A 40 -2.50 -9.40 -1.01
N ILE A 41 -3.68 -10.02 -1.16
CA ILE A 41 -4.62 -10.24 -0.06
C ILE A 41 -4.03 -11.24 0.95
N ASN A 42 -3.32 -12.26 0.44
CA ASN A 42 -2.78 -13.36 1.23
C ASN A 42 -1.45 -12.99 1.89
N LYS A 43 -1.08 -13.66 3.01
CA LYS A 43 0.28 -13.55 3.57
C LYS A 43 1.31 -14.03 2.54
N PRO A 44 2.46 -13.34 2.36
CA PRO A 44 3.01 -12.27 3.20
C PRO A 44 2.54 -10.84 2.84
N GLY A 45 1.40 -10.65 2.19
CA GLY A 45 0.79 -9.34 1.91
C GLY A 45 1.48 -8.56 0.80
N VAL A 46 2.59 -9.08 0.27
CA VAL A 46 3.29 -8.60 -0.91
C VAL A 46 3.90 -9.77 -1.67
N LYS A 47 4.00 -9.65 -2.99
CA LYS A 47 4.62 -10.66 -3.84
C LYS A 47 5.45 -9.99 -4.94
N PRO A 48 6.62 -10.54 -5.33
CA PRO A 48 7.34 -10.03 -6.48
C PRO A 48 6.48 -10.18 -7.74
N LEU A 49 6.62 -9.25 -8.67
CA LEU A 49 5.78 -9.16 -9.87
C LEU A 49 5.86 -10.46 -10.70
N GLU A 50 7.03 -11.09 -10.73
CA GLU A 50 7.32 -12.35 -11.42
C GLU A 50 6.53 -13.55 -10.88
N MET A 51 6.08 -13.50 -9.61
CA MET A 51 5.32 -14.58 -8.97
C MET A 51 3.85 -14.22 -8.70
N ALA A 52 3.46 -13.00 -9.03
CA ALA A 52 2.13 -12.47 -8.75
C ALA A 52 1.12 -12.91 -9.81
N LYS A 53 -0.04 -13.37 -9.35
CA LYS A 53 -1.20 -13.58 -10.19
C LYS A 53 -2.20 -12.44 -10.02
N LYS A 54 -2.95 -12.12 -11.08
CA LYS A 54 -3.89 -10.99 -11.08
C LYS A 54 -4.98 -11.15 -10.02
N GLU A 55 -5.40 -12.39 -9.77
CA GLU A 55 -6.46 -12.73 -8.83
C GLU A 55 -6.03 -12.56 -7.36
N GLU A 56 -4.72 -12.52 -7.10
CA GLU A 56 -4.18 -12.34 -5.75
C GLU A 56 -4.04 -10.86 -5.35
N ILE A 57 -4.16 -9.93 -6.31
CA ILE A 57 -3.92 -8.50 -6.10
C ILE A 57 -4.98 -7.90 -5.18
N ASP A 58 -4.53 -7.19 -4.16
CA ASP A 58 -5.40 -6.49 -3.21
C ASP A 58 -5.80 -5.11 -3.76
N SER A 59 -6.76 -5.09 -4.69
CA SER A 59 -7.28 -3.86 -5.29
C SER A 59 -7.82 -2.88 -4.24
N LYS A 60 -8.43 -3.38 -3.16
CA LYS A 60 -8.97 -2.55 -2.09
C LYS A 60 -7.86 -1.75 -1.41
N LYS A 61 -6.72 -2.38 -1.13
CA LYS A 61 -5.57 -1.68 -0.54
C LYS A 61 -5.02 -0.58 -1.44
N TYR A 62 -5.01 -0.80 -2.75
CA TYR A 62 -4.62 0.24 -3.71
C TYR A 62 -5.61 1.41 -3.73
N MET A 63 -6.92 1.14 -3.69
CA MET A 63 -7.93 2.19 -3.59
C MET A 63 -7.74 3.02 -2.32
N GLU A 64 -7.56 2.37 -1.16
CA GLU A 64 -7.30 3.08 0.12
C GLU A 64 -6.05 3.98 0.05
N PHE A 65 -4.98 3.53 -0.60
CA PHE A 65 -3.78 4.35 -0.76
C PHE A 65 -3.99 5.52 -1.70
N MET A 66 -4.75 5.34 -2.78
CA MET A 66 -5.09 6.43 -3.69
C MET A 66 -5.96 7.46 -2.98
N GLU A 67 -7.01 7.03 -2.28
CA GLU A 67 -7.85 7.90 -1.45
C GLU A 67 -7.01 8.67 -0.43
N SER A 68 -6.16 7.99 0.35
CA SER A 68 -5.31 8.65 1.35
C SER A 68 -4.31 9.65 0.75
N THR A 69 -3.80 9.37 -0.45
CA THR A 69 -2.89 10.30 -1.15
C THR A 69 -3.65 11.52 -1.66
N LEU A 70 -4.85 11.31 -2.22
CA LEU A 70 -5.70 12.39 -2.70
C LEU A 70 -6.17 13.25 -1.53
N ASP A 71 -6.62 12.66 -0.43
CA ASP A 71 -7.03 13.38 0.79
C ASP A 71 -5.89 14.29 1.30
N GLN A 72 -4.65 13.82 1.32
CA GLN A 72 -3.49 14.63 1.71
C GLN A 72 -3.26 15.82 0.77
N ILE A 73 -3.54 15.67 -0.52
CA ILE A 73 -3.41 16.76 -1.51
C ILE A 73 -4.58 17.73 -1.42
N THR A 74 -5.81 17.23 -1.38
CA THR A 74 -7.03 18.05 -1.41
C THR A 74 -7.25 18.78 -0.10
N SER A 75 -6.88 18.19 1.04
CA SER A 75 -6.93 18.86 2.34
C SER A 75 -6.06 20.12 2.40
N SER A 76 -4.95 20.16 1.66
CA SER A 76 -4.12 21.37 1.56
C SER A 76 -4.80 22.53 0.81
N MET A 77 -5.88 22.24 0.08
CA MET A 77 -6.68 23.18 -0.70
C MET A 77 -8.05 23.44 -0.05
N ASP A 78 -8.26 23.03 1.21
CA ASP A 78 -9.56 23.02 1.90
C ASP A 78 -10.67 22.28 1.14
N LEU A 79 -10.28 21.31 0.30
CA LEU A 79 -11.18 20.46 -0.45
C LEU A 79 -11.36 19.12 0.27
N ASP A 80 -12.54 18.90 0.83
CA ASP A 80 -12.92 17.60 1.38
C ASP A 80 -13.27 16.63 0.23
N PHE A 81 -12.35 15.71 -0.06
CA PHE A 81 -12.50 14.73 -1.13
C PHE A 81 -13.72 13.81 -0.92
N GLN A 82 -14.10 13.52 0.33
CA GLN A 82 -15.30 12.73 0.61
C GLN A 82 -16.57 13.50 0.22
N THR A 83 -16.61 14.80 0.50
CA THR A 83 -17.67 15.70 0.02
C THR A 83 -17.69 15.78 -1.52
N MET A 84 -16.52 15.82 -2.18
CA MET A 84 -16.44 15.83 -3.66
C MET A 84 -16.95 14.55 -4.30
N LEU A 85 -16.73 13.39 -3.67
CA LEU A 85 -17.25 12.10 -4.12
C LEU A 85 -18.76 11.93 -3.83
N GLY A 86 -19.43 12.95 -3.29
CA GLY A 86 -20.85 12.91 -2.97
C GLY A 86 -21.18 11.99 -1.79
N LYS A 87 -20.18 11.59 -0.99
CA LYS A 87 -20.48 10.91 0.27
C LYS A 87 -21.06 11.94 1.23
N PRO A 88 -22.10 11.58 2.00
CA PRO A 88 -22.66 12.50 2.98
C PRO A 88 -21.53 12.92 3.91
N LYS A 89 -21.32 14.24 4.02
CA LYS A 89 -20.47 14.82 5.06
C LYS A 89 -20.95 14.18 6.36
N GLN A 90 -20.06 13.52 7.12
CA GLN A 90 -20.43 13.07 8.46
C GLN A 90 -20.78 14.34 9.22
N THR A 91 -22.06 14.63 9.30
CA THR A 91 -22.54 15.75 10.08
C THR A 91 -22.28 15.37 11.53
N GLY A 92 -21.47 16.18 12.18
CA GLY A 92 -21.07 15.95 13.56
C GLY A 92 -22.31 15.90 14.46
N LEU A 93 -22.10 15.44 15.70
CA LEU A 93 -23.14 15.46 16.73
C LEU A 93 -23.86 16.82 16.84
N ASP A 94 -23.20 17.91 16.45
CA ASP A 94 -23.74 19.27 16.43
C ASP A 94 -25.02 19.41 15.60
N GLU A 95 -25.19 18.65 14.51
CA GLU A 95 -26.43 18.66 13.70
C GLU A 95 -27.58 17.90 14.39
N PHE A 96 -27.27 17.02 15.34
CA PHE A 96 -28.23 16.22 16.09
C PHE A 96 -28.91 17.01 17.22
N PHE A 97 -28.28 18.09 17.69
CA PHE A 97 -28.75 18.88 18.84
C PHE A 97 -29.63 20.08 18.49
N TRP A 98 -29.77 20.43 17.20
CA TRP A 98 -30.45 21.66 16.77
C TRP A 98 -31.59 21.43 15.76
N ASN A 99 -32.32 20.32 15.91
CA ASN A 99 -33.58 20.08 15.20
C ASN A 99 -34.77 20.17 16.15
#